data_AF-A0A8H3ID42-F1
#
_entry.id   AF-A0A8H3ID42-F1
#
_cell.length_a   1.000
_cell.length_b   1.000
_cell.length_c   1.000
_cell.angle_alpha   90.00
_cell.angle_beta   90.00
_cell.angle_gamma   90.00
#
_symmetry.space_group_name_H-M   'P 1'
#
loop_
_entity.id
_entity.type
_entity.pdbx_description
1 polymer ?
#
loop_
_entity_poly.entity_id
_entity_poly.type
_entity_poly.pdbx_seq_one_letter_code
_entity_poly.pdbx_strand_id
1 'polypeptide(L)'
;MLHQRLLQRFNIEEDELDNAFRKLPQLEEICFGPGFRYLPHTVKPITPELFSPLGREMLVEPGHYDGLNYHVGQFTAMMAAAHKTKKRLKVIRALDLPWKAFEQHLEVLAMMTADMRYCEHFAVKVSGTEALKGAEVQISSMIQNAPDLQTIELKFLTRVYERPVKAVELSRLFIYQVHWPNLKSLLLQGFSTSEVHLKEILAAHAASLQSLEISQINLKSYESKGKVHHSSWVKIILFLRESLNLHKMRFLDSLTNEGNENWRVREPVIAYDSGTPPVREDLTFKSRVERYVVEGGEFPLPWPTEIEDSRWRDLLLEFRPKLDETWEFHDDVSWFWPYE
;
A
#
# COMPACT_ATOMS: atom_id res chain seq x y z
N MET A 1 14.88 -12.53 33.98
CA MET A 1 16.34 -12.51 33.71
C MET A 1 16.71 -12.48 32.21
N LEU A 2 15.88 -12.96 31.27
CA LEU A 2 16.16 -12.84 29.83
C LEU A 2 16.05 -11.39 29.28
N HIS A 3 15.14 -10.58 29.83
CA HIS A 3 14.92 -9.19 29.41
C HIS A 3 16.13 -8.25 29.69
N GLN A 4 16.90 -8.50 30.75
CA GLN A 4 18.09 -7.70 31.08
C GLN A 4 19.32 -8.04 30.24
N ARG A 5 19.42 -9.27 29.71
CA ARG A 5 20.50 -9.66 28.77
C ARG A 5 20.27 -9.15 27.35
N LEU A 6 19.02 -8.96 26.93
CA LEU A 6 18.68 -8.33 25.66
C LEU A 6 19.03 -6.84 25.67
N LEU A 7 18.67 -6.11 26.75
CA LEU A 7 19.02 -4.68 26.90
C LEU A 7 20.54 -4.41 26.97
N GLN A 8 21.33 -5.34 27.51
CA GLN A 8 22.80 -5.21 27.48
C GLN A 8 23.43 -5.47 26.10
N ARG A 9 22.73 -6.21 25.22
CA ARG A 9 23.12 -6.37 23.81
C ARG A 9 22.81 -5.10 23.02
N PHE A 10 21.63 -4.50 23.23
CA PHE A 10 21.22 -3.25 22.59
C PHE A 10 22.16 -2.05 22.84
N ASN A 11 22.77 -1.90 24.03
CA ASN A 11 23.70 -0.80 24.27
C ASN A 11 25.05 -0.94 23.55
N ILE A 12 25.55 -2.18 23.38
CA ILE A 12 26.76 -2.44 22.59
C ILE A 12 26.43 -2.33 21.08
N GLU A 13 25.24 -2.80 20.70
CA GLU A 13 24.69 -2.71 19.34
C GLU A 13 24.44 -1.25 18.89
N GLU A 14 23.99 -0.35 19.77
CA GLU A 14 23.72 1.06 19.42
C GLU A 14 25.01 1.84 19.11
N ASP A 15 26.05 1.72 19.94
CA ASP A 15 27.32 2.41 19.71
C ASP A 15 28.04 1.90 18.45
N GLU A 16 27.94 0.60 18.15
CA GLU A 16 28.48 0.01 16.93
C GLU A 16 27.72 0.47 15.68
N LEU A 17 26.39 0.49 15.74
CA LEU A 17 25.53 0.96 14.65
C LEU A 17 25.75 2.45 14.37
N ASP A 18 25.83 3.27 15.42
CA ASP A 18 26.20 4.67 15.33
C ASP A 18 27.55 4.86 14.65
N ASN A 19 28.56 4.08 15.05
CA ASN A 19 29.89 4.14 14.47
C ASN A 19 29.89 3.71 13.00
N ALA A 20 29.09 2.70 12.64
CA ALA A 20 28.90 2.29 11.25
C ALA A 20 28.23 3.41 10.43
N PHE A 21 27.16 4.02 10.94
CA PHE A 21 26.49 5.12 10.28
C PHE A 21 27.41 6.34 10.13
N ARG A 22 28.22 6.69 11.13
CA ARG A 22 29.25 7.75 11.00
C ARG A 22 30.24 7.47 9.88
N LYS A 23 30.64 6.21 9.68
CA LYS A 23 31.56 5.78 8.62
C LYS A 23 30.92 5.72 7.23
N LEU A 24 29.59 5.80 7.14
CA LEU A 24 28.83 5.79 5.88
C LEU A 24 28.19 7.17 5.61
N PRO A 25 28.96 8.20 5.24
CA PRO A 25 28.42 9.54 5.00
C PRO A 25 27.39 9.59 3.87
N GLN A 26 27.45 8.65 2.92
CA GLN A 26 26.57 8.55 1.75
C GLN A 26 25.36 7.61 1.98
N LEU A 27 25.07 7.24 3.22
CA LEU A 27 23.88 6.43 3.52
C LEU A 27 22.63 7.28 3.37
N GLU A 28 21.89 7.04 2.28
CA GLU A 28 20.64 7.73 1.95
C GLU A 28 19.42 6.81 2.03
N GLU A 29 19.60 5.50 2.29
CA GLU A 29 18.53 4.52 2.23
C GLU A 29 18.52 3.62 3.46
N ILE A 30 17.32 3.39 4.00
CA ILE A 30 17.03 2.36 4.99
C ILE A 30 15.94 1.46 4.44
N CYS A 31 16.28 0.18 4.32
CA CYS A 31 15.45 -0.83 3.71
C CYS A 31 15.37 -2.03 4.65
N PHE A 32 14.16 -2.37 5.08
CA PHE A 32 13.88 -3.46 6.00
C PHE A 32 12.78 -4.41 5.49
N GLY A 33 12.96 -5.73 5.65
CA GLY A 33 12.02 -6.80 5.27
C GLY A 33 12.60 -7.94 4.40
N PRO A 34 11.97 -9.12 4.34
CA PRO A 34 12.51 -10.34 3.70
C PRO A 34 12.50 -10.34 2.15
N GLY A 35 12.16 -9.21 1.52
CA GLY A 35 11.86 -9.10 0.08
C GLY A 35 12.92 -8.43 -0.79
N PHE A 36 14.14 -8.17 -0.30
CA PHE A 36 15.13 -7.38 -1.06
C PHE A 36 15.79 -8.09 -2.24
N ARG A 37 15.43 -9.36 -2.51
CA ARG A 37 15.94 -10.12 -3.66
C ARG A 37 15.64 -9.51 -5.03
N TYR A 38 14.82 -8.46 -5.11
CA TYR A 38 14.43 -7.78 -6.34
C TYR A 38 14.79 -6.28 -6.37
N LEU A 39 15.84 -5.85 -5.64
CA LEU A 39 16.41 -4.53 -5.93
C LEU A 39 17.03 -4.53 -7.33
N PRO A 40 16.84 -3.46 -8.14
CA PRO A 40 17.52 -3.33 -9.43
C PRO A 40 19.03 -3.49 -9.25
N HIS A 41 19.68 -4.23 -10.15
CA HIS A 41 21.12 -4.54 -10.16
C HIS A 41 22.08 -3.33 -10.23
N THR A 42 21.60 -2.12 -10.00
CA THR A 42 22.34 -0.86 -10.12
C THR A 42 23.02 -0.42 -8.82
N VAL A 43 22.66 -1.00 -7.67
CA VAL A 43 23.36 -0.73 -6.40
C VAL A 43 24.60 -1.60 -6.34
N LYS A 44 25.79 -0.99 -6.43
CA LYS A 44 27.05 -1.71 -6.14
C LYS A 44 26.94 -2.27 -4.72
N PRO A 45 27.08 -3.59 -4.52
CA PRO A 45 27.01 -4.17 -3.19
C PRO A 45 28.11 -3.53 -2.33
N ILE A 46 27.72 -2.97 -1.19
CA ILE A 46 28.69 -2.49 -0.21
C ILE A 46 29.45 -3.72 0.25
N THR A 47 30.76 -3.72 0.09
CA THR A 47 31.61 -4.83 0.50
C THR A 47 31.45 -5.05 2.01
N PRO A 48 31.06 -6.26 2.46
CA PRO A 48 30.84 -6.57 3.87
C PRO A 48 32.04 -6.20 4.74
N GLU A 49 33.25 -6.20 4.17
CA GLU A 49 34.48 -5.83 4.85
C GLU A 49 34.45 -4.45 5.52
N LEU A 50 33.65 -3.51 5.01
CA LEU A 50 33.52 -2.15 5.54
C LEU A 50 32.77 -2.09 6.88
N PHE A 51 32.06 -3.15 7.24
CA PHE A 51 31.27 -3.25 8.46
C PHE A 51 32.03 -3.99 9.56
N SER A 52 31.73 -3.63 10.82
CA SER A 52 32.14 -4.46 11.96
C SER A 52 31.57 -5.88 11.79
N PRO A 53 32.14 -6.91 12.43
CA PRO A 53 31.58 -8.26 12.40
C PRO A 53 30.07 -8.29 12.70
N LEU A 54 29.61 -7.42 13.60
CA LEU A 54 28.19 -7.25 13.94
C LEU A 54 27.41 -6.47 12.86
N GLY A 55 27.98 -5.41 12.28
CA GLY A 55 27.36 -4.72 11.15
C GLY A 55 27.17 -5.66 9.94
N ARG A 56 28.06 -6.65 9.77
CA ARG A 56 27.85 -7.73 8.80
C ARG A 56 26.68 -8.63 9.22
N GLU A 57 26.58 -8.99 10.49
CA GLU A 57 25.48 -9.80 11.04
C GLU A 57 24.11 -9.10 10.93
N MET A 58 24.04 -7.78 11.12
CA MET A 58 22.81 -6.99 10.95
C MET A 58 22.42 -6.76 9.48
N LEU A 59 23.40 -6.77 8.57
CA LEU A 59 23.17 -6.65 7.12
C LEU A 59 22.94 -7.99 6.44
N VAL A 60 23.26 -9.10 7.11
CA VAL A 60 22.87 -10.43 6.67
C VAL A 60 21.34 -10.47 6.74
N GLU A 61 20.70 -10.75 5.60
CA GLU A 61 19.25 -10.98 5.56
C GLU A 61 18.89 -11.92 6.70
N PRO A 62 18.01 -11.53 7.64
CA PRO A 62 17.62 -12.41 8.73
C PRO A 62 17.15 -13.73 8.12
N GLY A 63 17.77 -14.83 8.56
CA GLY A 63 17.40 -16.16 8.11
C GLY A 63 15.90 -16.33 8.25
N HIS A 64 15.26 -17.07 7.32
CA HIS A 64 13.80 -17.22 7.20
C HIS A 64 13.07 -17.73 8.47
N TYR A 65 13.77 -17.95 9.59
CA TYR A 65 13.30 -18.60 10.80
C TYR A 65 13.43 -17.78 12.09
N ASP A 66 14.13 -16.64 12.11
CA ASP A 66 14.27 -15.85 13.34
C ASP A 66 13.07 -14.90 13.48
N GLY A 67 12.08 -15.33 14.28
CA GLY A 67 10.78 -14.72 14.53
C GLY A 67 10.59 -13.22 14.24
N LEU A 68 9.44 -12.91 13.62
CA LEU A 68 8.92 -11.59 13.22
C LEU A 68 9.21 -10.40 14.17
N ASN A 69 9.34 -10.61 15.48
CA ASN A 69 9.60 -9.52 16.44
C ASN A 69 11.05 -8.98 16.39
N TYR A 70 12.03 -9.81 16.03
CA TYR A 70 13.45 -9.38 15.95
C TYR A 70 13.67 -8.30 14.89
N HIS A 71 12.87 -8.40 13.83
CA HIS A 71 12.88 -7.54 12.66
C HIS A 71 12.53 -6.07 12.94
N VAL A 72 11.54 -5.80 13.79
CA VAL A 72 11.13 -4.41 14.08
C VAL A 72 12.16 -3.68 14.97
N GLY A 73 12.77 -4.40 15.91
CA GLY A 73 13.87 -3.87 16.73
C GLY A 73 15.06 -3.42 15.89
N GLN A 74 15.41 -4.18 14.85
CA GLN A 74 16.49 -3.80 13.91
C GLN A 74 16.12 -2.55 13.10
N PHE A 75 14.93 -2.51 12.50
CA PHE A 75 14.47 -1.34 11.75
C PHE A 75 14.51 -0.07 12.60
N THR A 76 14.00 -0.14 13.83
CA THR A 76 13.91 1.01 14.73
C THR A 76 15.29 1.44 15.24
N ALA A 77 16.20 0.50 15.53
CA ALA A 77 17.59 0.80 15.84
C ALA A 77 18.32 1.48 14.67
N MET A 78 18.15 0.98 13.44
CA MET A 78 18.72 1.59 12.23
C MET A 78 18.24 3.03 12.04
N MET A 79 16.93 3.24 12.17
CA MET A 79 16.37 4.57 12.07
C MET A 79 16.89 5.48 13.20
N ALA A 80 17.08 4.97 14.42
CA ALA A 80 17.55 5.75 15.57
C ALA A 80 19.01 6.18 15.38
N ALA A 81 19.86 5.28 14.90
CA ALA A 81 21.23 5.59 14.51
C ALA A 81 21.26 6.62 13.36
N ALA A 82 20.35 6.52 12.38
CA ALA A 82 20.22 7.50 11.30
C ALA A 82 19.90 8.90 11.84
N HIS A 83 18.92 9.00 12.74
CA HIS A 83 18.54 10.23 13.41
C HIS A 83 19.71 10.83 14.19
N LYS A 84 20.33 10.03 15.06
CA LYS A 84 21.46 10.44 15.91
C LYS A 84 22.66 10.92 15.09
N THR A 85 22.90 10.30 13.95
CA THR A 85 23.98 10.68 13.01
C THR A 85 23.55 11.68 11.94
N LYS A 86 22.32 12.20 12.01
CA LYS A 86 21.74 13.22 11.12
C LYS A 86 21.82 12.84 9.64
N LYS A 87 21.50 11.58 9.32
CA LYS A 87 21.47 11.11 7.93
C LYS A 87 20.34 11.78 7.16
N ARG A 88 20.62 12.06 5.88
CA ARG A 88 19.64 12.55 4.92
C ARG A 88 19.05 11.35 4.19
N LEU A 89 18.10 10.70 4.84
CA LEU A 89 17.45 9.54 4.25
C LEU A 89 16.48 10.00 3.15
N LYS A 90 16.74 9.54 1.92
CA LYS A 90 15.85 9.68 0.77
C LYS A 90 14.88 8.52 0.65
N VAL A 91 15.27 7.32 1.09
CA VAL A 91 14.46 6.12 0.97
C VAL A 91 14.29 5.47 2.34
N ILE A 92 13.04 5.26 2.74
CA ILE A 92 12.68 4.53 3.94
C ILE A 92 11.66 3.45 3.55
N ARG A 93 12.05 2.19 3.70
CA ARG A 93 11.19 1.03 3.44
C ARG A 93 11.16 0.13 4.65
N ALA A 94 9.97 -0.13 5.16
CA ALA A 94 9.74 -1.02 6.28
C ALA A 94 8.68 -2.05 5.90
N LEU A 95 9.13 -3.21 5.42
CA LEU A 95 8.31 -4.24 4.84
C LEU A 95 8.11 -5.40 5.81
N ASP A 96 6.91 -5.99 5.79
CA ASP A 96 6.52 -7.16 6.58
C ASP A 96 6.68 -6.97 8.09
N LEU A 97 6.42 -5.76 8.57
CA LEU A 97 6.44 -5.47 10.00
C LEU A 97 5.24 -6.12 10.69
N PRO A 98 5.42 -6.99 11.70
CA PRO A 98 4.32 -7.45 12.52
C PRO A 98 3.80 -6.30 13.38
N TRP A 99 2.47 -6.17 13.43
CA TRP A 99 1.79 -5.10 14.15
C TRP A 99 2.27 -4.88 15.59
N LYS A 100 2.22 -5.94 16.41
CA LYS A 100 2.50 -5.86 17.86
C LYS A 100 3.90 -5.37 18.18
N ALA A 101 4.87 -5.68 17.33
CA ALA A 101 6.23 -5.18 17.54
C ALA A 101 6.32 -3.73 17.06
N PHE A 102 5.62 -3.33 16.01
CA PHE A 102 5.59 -1.93 15.56
C PHE A 102 5.06 -0.98 16.64
N GLU A 103 4.00 -1.37 17.36
CA GLU A 103 3.46 -0.60 18.49
C GLU A 103 4.49 -0.34 19.60
N GLN A 104 5.35 -1.32 19.89
CA GLN A 104 6.36 -1.22 20.95
C GLN A 104 7.44 -0.18 20.66
N HIS A 105 7.55 0.28 19.42
CA HIS A 105 8.57 1.21 18.97
C HIS A 105 8.02 2.55 18.45
N LEU A 106 6.76 2.88 18.75
CA LEU A 106 6.12 4.13 18.30
C LEU A 106 6.86 5.40 18.78
N GLU A 107 7.44 5.38 19.98
CA GLU A 107 8.20 6.52 20.51
C GLU A 107 9.43 6.82 19.66
N VAL A 108 10.14 5.77 19.26
CA VAL A 108 11.33 5.85 18.42
C VAL A 108 10.96 6.42 17.04
N LEU A 109 9.87 5.94 16.45
CA LEU A 109 9.34 6.46 15.18
C LEU A 109 8.87 7.92 15.28
N ALA A 110 8.26 8.30 16.40
CA ALA A 110 7.84 9.68 16.63
C ALA A 110 9.02 10.65 16.57
N MET A 111 10.15 10.29 17.18
CA MET A 111 11.38 11.10 17.15
C MET A 111 11.92 11.31 15.73
N MET A 112 11.74 10.31 14.86
CA MET A 112 12.25 10.31 13.48
C MET A 112 11.43 11.13 12.51
N THR A 113 10.22 11.53 12.90
CA THR A 113 9.34 12.38 12.09
C THR A 113 10.06 13.63 11.57
N ALA A 114 10.94 14.23 12.38
CA ALA A 114 11.67 15.45 12.01
C ALA A 114 12.73 15.26 10.91
N ASP A 115 13.13 14.01 10.64
CA ASP A 115 14.15 13.65 9.64
C ASP A 115 13.54 13.27 8.29
N MET A 116 12.22 13.18 8.22
CA MET A 116 11.48 12.86 7.01
C MET A 116 11.60 13.94 5.92
N ARG A 117 12.19 15.10 6.25
CA ARG A 117 12.30 16.27 5.36
C ARG A 117 12.96 15.98 4.01
N TYR A 118 13.87 15.01 3.95
CA TYR A 118 14.57 14.64 2.72
C TYR A 118 14.04 13.34 2.10
N CYS A 119 13.00 12.75 2.68
CA CYS A 119 12.48 11.47 2.24
C CYS A 119 11.71 11.64 0.93
N GLU A 120 12.19 10.99 -0.12
CA GLU A 120 11.59 10.94 -1.45
C GLU A 120 10.74 9.67 -1.65
N HIS A 121 11.09 8.58 -0.96
CA HIS A 121 10.39 7.30 -1.08
C HIS A 121 10.08 6.73 0.30
N PHE A 122 8.78 6.59 0.60
CA PHE A 122 8.31 6.00 1.84
C PHE A 122 7.45 4.78 1.57
N ALA A 123 7.87 3.62 2.08
CA ALA A 123 7.14 2.37 1.95
C ALA A 123 6.95 1.69 3.30
N VAL A 124 5.72 1.35 3.65
CA VAL A 124 5.40 0.61 4.87
C VAL A 124 4.43 -0.51 4.52
N LYS A 125 4.83 -1.74 4.86
CA LYS A 125 3.97 -2.92 4.79
C LYS A 125 3.87 -3.54 6.18
N VAL A 126 2.69 -3.41 6.77
CA VAL A 126 2.38 -3.97 8.08
C VAL A 126 1.43 -5.15 7.91
N SER A 127 1.70 -6.23 8.63
CA SER A 127 0.86 -7.41 8.68
C SER A 127 0.32 -7.63 10.08
N GLY A 128 -0.98 -7.93 10.19
CA GLY A 128 -1.60 -8.15 11.50
C GLY A 128 -3.10 -8.40 11.42
N THR A 129 -3.65 -8.91 12.52
CA THR A 129 -5.09 -9.16 12.70
C THR A 129 -5.77 -8.12 13.61
N GLU A 130 -5.01 -7.16 14.13
CA GLU A 130 -5.46 -6.18 15.11
C GLU A 130 -5.49 -4.77 14.49
N ALA A 131 -6.37 -3.90 15.00
CA ALA A 131 -6.53 -2.54 14.50
C ALA A 131 -5.30 -1.67 14.84
N LEU A 132 -4.91 -0.77 13.93
CA LEU A 132 -3.70 0.04 14.04
C LEU A 132 -3.78 1.20 15.07
N LYS A 133 -4.19 0.95 16.32
CA LYS A 133 -4.37 2.03 17.30
C LYS A 133 -3.03 2.72 17.62
N GLY A 134 -2.86 3.95 17.14
CA GLY A 134 -1.72 4.82 17.47
C GLY A 134 -0.62 4.87 16.41
N ALA A 135 -0.33 3.75 15.73
CA ALA A 135 0.63 3.76 14.62
C ALA A 135 0.17 4.59 13.43
N GLU A 136 -1.14 4.64 13.19
CA GLU A 136 -1.72 5.50 12.15
C GLU A 136 -1.27 6.95 12.35
N VAL A 137 -1.28 7.44 13.59
CA VAL A 137 -0.85 8.80 13.92
C VAL A 137 0.63 9.00 13.60
N GLN A 138 1.49 8.03 13.93
CA GLN A 138 2.93 8.17 13.66
C GLN A 138 3.25 8.07 12.17
N ILE A 139 2.66 7.11 11.46
CA ILE A 139 2.81 6.99 10.00
C ILE A 139 2.30 8.25 9.30
N SER A 140 1.12 8.74 9.71
CA SER A 140 0.55 10.01 9.25
C SER A 140 1.52 11.16 9.47
N SER A 141 2.07 11.28 10.68
CA SER A 141 3.02 12.33 11.05
C SER A 141 4.28 12.27 10.18
N MET A 142 4.85 11.07 9.99
CA MET A 142 6.04 10.87 9.15
C MET A 142 5.80 11.30 7.71
N ILE A 143 4.67 10.90 7.11
CA ILE A 143 4.28 11.24 5.74
C ILE A 143 4.06 12.76 5.59
N GLN A 144 3.41 13.39 6.57
CA GLN A 144 3.17 14.84 6.58
C GLN A 144 4.45 15.68 6.70
N ASN A 145 5.47 15.16 7.39
CA ASN A 145 6.75 15.83 7.56
C ASN A 145 7.77 15.52 6.44
N ALA A 146 7.30 14.90 5.35
CA ALA A 146 8.09 14.54 4.18
C ALA A 146 7.62 15.32 2.94
N PRO A 147 7.96 16.61 2.80
CA PRO A 147 7.46 17.45 1.70
C PRO A 147 7.98 17.03 0.32
N ASP A 148 9.13 16.35 0.27
CA ASP A 148 9.79 15.94 -0.97
C ASP A 148 9.36 14.55 -1.46
N LEU A 149 8.30 13.97 -0.88
CA LEU A 149 7.82 12.64 -1.28
C LEU A 149 7.45 12.58 -2.76
N GLN A 150 8.06 11.61 -3.44
CA GLN A 150 7.79 11.21 -4.80
C GLN A 150 7.05 9.88 -4.88
N THR A 151 7.22 9.01 -3.88
CA THR A 151 6.57 7.70 -3.81
C THR A 151 6.07 7.40 -2.42
N ILE A 152 4.81 6.99 -2.31
CA ILE A 152 4.22 6.49 -1.08
C ILE A 152 3.65 5.09 -1.36
N GLU A 153 4.09 4.09 -0.59
CA GLU A 153 3.54 2.74 -0.61
C GLU A 153 3.08 2.32 0.78
N LEU A 154 1.78 2.13 0.95
CA LEU A 154 1.20 1.73 2.23
C LEU A 154 0.38 0.47 2.06
N LYS A 155 0.80 -0.59 2.74
CA LYS A 155 0.17 -1.90 2.68
C LYS A 155 -0.18 -2.38 4.08
N PHE A 156 -1.47 -2.50 4.35
CA PHE A 156 -1.98 -3.00 5.62
C PHE A 156 -2.70 -4.32 5.39
N LEU A 157 -1.93 -5.40 5.48
CA LEU A 157 -2.43 -6.74 5.18
C LEU A 157 -3.22 -7.28 6.35
N THR A 158 -4.54 -7.43 6.15
CA THR A 158 -5.40 -8.21 7.02
C THR A 158 -5.47 -9.64 6.47
N ARG A 159 -5.44 -10.65 7.35
CA ARG A 159 -5.61 -12.04 6.90
C ARG A 159 -7.06 -12.22 6.43
N VAL A 160 -7.22 -12.41 5.11
CA VAL A 160 -8.49 -12.46 4.37
C VAL A 160 -9.47 -13.54 4.86
N TYR A 161 -9.01 -14.50 5.65
CA TYR A 161 -9.77 -15.71 5.98
C TYR A 161 -10.50 -15.67 7.34
N GLU A 162 -10.23 -14.71 8.22
CA GLU A 162 -10.75 -14.73 9.59
C GLU A 162 -11.41 -13.39 9.97
N ARG A 163 -12.66 -13.22 9.51
CA ARG A 163 -13.53 -12.05 9.78
C ARG A 163 -12.96 -10.72 9.22
N PRO A 164 -13.82 -9.75 8.88
CA PRO A 164 -13.34 -8.43 8.48
C PRO A 164 -12.65 -7.78 9.69
N VAL A 165 -11.32 -7.91 9.78
CA VAL A 165 -10.50 -7.03 10.60
C VAL A 165 -10.80 -5.61 10.14
N LYS A 166 -11.04 -4.70 11.09
CA LYS A 166 -11.32 -3.30 10.78
C LYS A 166 -10.17 -2.75 9.93
N ALA A 167 -10.43 -2.55 8.64
CA ALA A 167 -9.48 -1.96 7.73
C ALA A 167 -9.06 -0.57 8.23
N VAL A 168 -7.81 -0.21 7.96
CA VAL A 168 -7.22 1.07 8.36
C VAL A 168 -8.01 2.19 7.72
N GLU A 169 -8.41 3.18 8.51
CA GLU A 169 -9.17 4.29 7.94
C GLU A 169 -8.22 5.28 7.26
N LEU A 170 -8.36 5.46 5.94
CA LEU A 170 -7.43 6.24 5.13
C LEU A 170 -7.30 7.69 5.64
N SER A 171 -8.40 8.26 6.14
CA SER A 171 -8.44 9.63 6.69
C SER A 171 -7.63 9.83 7.96
N ARG A 172 -7.17 8.75 8.58
CA ARG A 172 -6.24 8.82 9.72
C ARG A 172 -4.79 8.95 9.29
N LEU A 173 -4.47 8.62 8.04
CA LEU A 173 -3.12 8.75 7.47
C LEU A 173 -2.98 9.97 6.57
N PHE A 174 -4.02 10.27 5.79
CA PHE A 174 -4.02 11.34 4.83
C PHE A 174 -5.03 12.40 5.25
N ILE A 175 -4.51 13.58 5.58
CA ILE A 175 -5.33 14.75 5.81
C ILE A 175 -5.35 15.52 4.48
N TYR A 176 -6.54 15.86 3.97
CA TYR A 176 -6.72 16.41 2.61
C TYR A 176 -6.02 17.75 2.36
N GLN A 177 -5.60 18.47 3.42
CA GLN A 177 -4.82 19.71 3.32
C GLN A 177 -3.35 19.47 2.95
N VAL A 178 -2.88 18.22 3.01
CA VAL A 178 -1.48 17.88 2.75
C VAL A 178 -1.30 17.65 1.25
N HIS A 179 -0.34 18.37 0.68
CA HIS A 179 -0.02 18.31 -0.74
C HIS A 179 1.47 18.02 -0.93
N TRP A 180 1.79 16.94 -1.66
CA TRP A 180 3.15 16.61 -2.07
C TRP A 180 3.32 16.96 -3.55
N PRO A 181 3.96 18.10 -3.87
CA PRO A 181 4.04 18.61 -5.25
C PRO A 181 4.81 17.68 -6.18
N ASN A 182 5.66 16.81 -5.63
CA ASN A 182 6.49 15.88 -6.39
C ASN A 182 5.97 14.44 -6.37
N LEU A 183 4.80 14.16 -5.76
CA LEU A 183 4.27 12.81 -5.63
C LEU A 183 3.90 12.23 -6.99
N LYS A 184 4.68 11.28 -7.48
CA LYS A 184 4.49 10.62 -8.77
C LYS A 184 3.81 9.27 -8.64
N SER A 185 4.02 8.55 -7.54
CA SER A 185 3.51 7.19 -7.35
C SER A 185 2.84 7.02 -6.00
N LEU A 186 1.62 6.49 -6.01
CA LEU A 186 0.85 6.17 -4.82
C LEU A 186 0.35 4.73 -4.89
N LEU A 187 0.68 3.95 -3.86
CA LEU A 187 0.17 2.60 -3.68
C LEU A 187 -0.56 2.51 -2.35
N LEU A 188 -1.84 2.14 -2.40
CA LEU A 188 -2.69 1.96 -1.22
C LEU A 188 -3.26 0.55 -1.18
N GLN A 189 -2.99 -0.17 -0.09
CA GLN A 189 -3.56 -1.49 0.16
C GLN A 189 -4.12 -1.65 1.58
N GLY A 190 -5.34 -2.16 1.69
CA GLY A 190 -5.93 -2.58 2.97
C GLY A 190 -6.59 -1.45 3.77
N PHE A 191 -7.26 -0.52 3.08
CA PHE A 191 -7.90 0.64 3.70
C PHE A 191 -9.41 0.62 3.65
N SER A 192 -10.03 1.38 4.54
CA SER A 192 -11.41 1.83 4.41
C SER A 192 -11.47 3.36 4.29
N THR A 193 -12.34 3.87 3.44
CA THR A 193 -12.47 5.32 3.19
C THR A 193 -13.86 5.64 2.64
N SER A 194 -14.29 6.90 2.70
CA SER A 194 -15.45 7.33 1.89
C SER A 194 -15.02 7.62 0.46
N GLU A 195 -15.97 7.57 -0.48
CA GLU A 195 -15.76 7.98 -1.88
C GLU A 195 -15.22 9.42 -1.96
N VAL A 196 -15.85 10.33 -1.22
CA VAL A 196 -15.50 11.76 -1.21
C VAL A 196 -14.04 11.95 -0.77
N HIS A 197 -13.66 11.33 0.34
CA HIS A 197 -12.32 11.52 0.89
C HIS A 197 -11.22 10.95 -0.02
N LEU A 198 -11.47 9.80 -0.65
CA LEU A 198 -10.53 9.23 -1.63
C LEU A 198 -10.36 10.16 -2.84
N LYS A 199 -11.47 10.71 -3.36
CA LYS A 199 -11.44 11.68 -4.46
C LYS A 199 -10.66 12.94 -4.08
N GLU A 200 -10.87 13.48 -2.89
CA GLU A 200 -10.17 14.66 -2.39
C GLU A 200 -8.65 14.47 -2.32
N ILE A 201 -8.18 13.35 -1.73
CA ILE A 201 -6.75 13.03 -1.66
C ILE A 201 -6.14 12.94 -3.06
N LEU A 202 -6.80 12.24 -3.97
CA LEU A 202 -6.30 12.04 -5.32
C LEU A 202 -6.33 13.34 -6.14
N ALA A 203 -7.40 14.13 -6.02
CA ALA A 203 -7.53 15.43 -6.67
C ALA A 203 -6.43 16.40 -6.23
N ALA A 204 -6.06 16.39 -4.95
CA ALA A 204 -4.96 17.20 -4.45
C ALA A 204 -3.61 16.90 -5.13
N HIS A 205 -3.47 15.72 -5.75
CA HIS A 205 -2.25 15.29 -6.44
C HIS A 205 -2.45 15.11 -7.96
N ALA A 206 -3.54 15.63 -8.52
CA ALA A 206 -3.89 15.43 -9.94
C ALA A 206 -2.81 15.89 -10.94
N ALA A 207 -2.05 16.93 -10.58
CA ALA A 207 -0.99 17.48 -11.43
C ALA A 207 0.34 16.71 -11.37
N SER A 208 0.61 16.01 -10.27
CA SER A 208 1.89 15.35 -10.02
C SER A 208 1.82 13.83 -10.12
N LEU A 209 0.67 13.24 -9.78
CA LEU A 209 0.50 11.79 -9.70
C LEU A 209 0.45 11.17 -11.10
N GLN A 210 1.35 10.21 -11.34
CA GLN A 210 1.52 9.53 -12.62
C GLN A 210 1.22 8.02 -12.53
N SER A 211 1.37 7.43 -11.35
CA SER A 211 1.17 6.01 -11.09
C SER A 211 0.29 5.82 -9.86
N LEU A 212 -0.78 5.05 -10.01
CA LEU A 212 -1.69 4.72 -8.93
C LEU A 212 -1.92 3.20 -8.86
N GLU A 213 -1.75 2.64 -7.68
CA GLU A 213 -2.07 1.24 -7.40
C GLU A 213 -3.02 1.16 -6.20
N ILE A 214 -4.16 0.51 -6.39
CA ILE A 214 -5.22 0.39 -5.39
C ILE A 214 -5.53 -1.08 -5.17
N SER A 215 -5.53 -1.50 -3.90
CA SER A 215 -5.84 -2.88 -3.52
C SER A 215 -6.57 -2.96 -2.20
N GLN A 216 -7.47 -3.94 -2.03
CA GLN A 216 -8.15 -4.22 -0.76
C GLN A 216 -8.72 -2.95 -0.12
N ILE A 217 -9.42 -2.11 -0.91
CA ILE A 217 -10.04 -0.88 -0.40
C ILE A 217 -11.54 -1.13 -0.23
N ASN A 218 -12.06 -0.75 0.93
CA ASN A 218 -13.49 -0.73 1.22
C ASN A 218 -14.05 0.69 1.26
N LEU A 219 -15.00 1.01 0.37
CA LEU A 219 -15.70 2.28 0.36
C LEU A 219 -16.88 2.27 1.35
N LYS A 220 -16.82 3.17 2.34
CA LYS A 220 -17.87 3.35 3.35
C LYS A 220 -19.03 4.16 2.79
N SER A 221 -20.25 3.80 3.16
CA SER A 221 -21.41 4.66 2.97
C SER A 221 -21.37 5.79 4.01
N TYR A 222 -22.06 6.89 3.73
CA TYR A 222 -22.23 7.96 4.71
C TYR A 222 -23.67 8.43 4.76
N GLU A 223 -24.12 8.86 5.93
CA GLU A 223 -25.44 9.43 6.09
C GLU A 223 -25.37 10.96 6.08
N SER A 224 -26.21 11.59 5.27
CA SER A 224 -26.38 13.04 5.28
C SER A 224 -27.87 13.38 5.25
N LYS A 225 -28.32 14.23 6.18
CA LYS A 225 -29.73 14.66 6.30
C LYS A 225 -30.74 13.48 6.30
N GLY A 226 -30.38 12.38 6.96
CA GLY A 226 -31.23 11.18 7.06
C GLY A 226 -31.29 10.33 5.79
N LYS A 227 -30.45 10.59 4.78
CA LYS A 227 -30.30 9.76 3.58
C LYS A 227 -28.95 9.04 3.61
N VAL A 228 -28.97 7.74 3.36
CA VAL A 228 -27.76 6.93 3.15
C VAL A 228 -27.27 7.17 1.73
N HIS A 229 -26.03 7.63 1.61
CA HIS A 229 -25.32 7.76 0.34
C HIS A 229 -24.37 6.58 0.18
N HIS A 230 -24.62 5.77 -0.84
CA HIS A 230 -23.77 4.63 -1.17
C HIS A 230 -22.59 5.10 -2.03
N SER A 231 -21.38 4.79 -1.57
CA SER A 231 -20.16 5.00 -2.34
C SER A 231 -20.07 3.98 -3.48
N SER A 232 -19.51 4.36 -4.63
CA SER A 232 -19.39 3.48 -5.80
C SER A 232 -17.98 3.49 -6.39
N TRP A 233 -17.40 2.32 -6.63
CA TRP A 233 -16.14 2.18 -7.36
C TRP A 233 -16.27 2.62 -8.80
N VAL A 234 -17.43 2.42 -9.41
CA VAL A 234 -17.70 2.95 -10.75
C VAL A 234 -17.53 4.47 -10.77
N LYS A 235 -18.12 5.18 -9.79
CA LYS A 235 -17.96 6.64 -9.64
C LYS A 235 -16.51 7.04 -9.34
N ILE A 236 -15.73 6.20 -8.66
CA ILE A 236 -14.28 6.40 -8.48
C ILE A 236 -13.54 6.25 -9.81
N ILE A 237 -13.77 5.17 -10.55
CA ILE A 237 -13.08 4.88 -11.82
C ILE A 237 -13.32 6.00 -12.84
N LEU A 238 -14.56 6.49 -12.95
CA LEU A 238 -14.87 7.65 -13.79
C LEU A 238 -14.09 8.89 -13.36
N PHE A 239 -14.09 9.18 -12.05
CA PHE A 239 -13.31 10.29 -11.51
C PHE A 239 -11.81 10.15 -11.82
N LEU A 240 -11.22 8.95 -11.68
CA LEU A 240 -9.81 8.70 -11.98
C LEU A 240 -9.49 9.08 -13.43
N ARG A 241 -10.39 8.72 -14.36
CA ARG A 241 -10.25 9.08 -15.77
C ARG A 241 -10.40 10.58 -16.01
N GLU A 242 -11.42 11.20 -15.44
CA GLU A 242 -11.79 12.58 -15.75
C GLU A 242 -10.87 13.60 -15.07
N SER A 243 -10.30 13.23 -13.91
CA SER A 243 -9.63 14.19 -13.03
C SER A 243 -8.12 13.97 -12.90
N LEU A 244 -7.59 12.80 -13.27
CA LEU A 244 -6.17 12.49 -13.15
C LEU A 244 -5.53 12.20 -14.51
N ASN A 245 -4.24 12.53 -14.65
CA ASN A 245 -3.45 12.21 -15.84
C ASN A 245 -2.44 11.09 -15.53
N LEU A 246 -2.99 9.90 -15.24
CA LEU A 246 -2.18 8.73 -14.88
C LEU A 246 -1.54 8.10 -16.12
N HIS A 247 -0.25 7.79 -16.04
CA HIS A 247 0.46 6.96 -17.03
C HIS A 247 0.36 5.48 -16.69
N LYS A 248 0.10 5.15 -15.43
CA LYS A 248 -0.01 3.78 -14.94
C LYS A 248 -1.13 3.68 -13.90
N MET A 249 -2.00 2.71 -14.07
CA MET A 249 -3.05 2.37 -13.12
C MET A 249 -3.03 0.87 -12.86
N ARG A 250 -3.17 0.45 -11.61
CA ARG A 250 -3.33 -0.95 -11.26
C ARG A 250 -4.37 -1.16 -10.16
N PHE A 251 -5.32 -2.04 -10.42
CA PHE A 251 -6.22 -2.60 -9.41
C PHE A 251 -5.72 -3.98 -9.00
N LEU A 252 -5.75 -4.30 -7.72
CA LEU A 252 -5.26 -5.57 -7.17
C LEU A 252 -6.21 -6.13 -6.12
N ASP A 253 -6.28 -7.45 -6.05
CA ASP A 253 -7.11 -8.18 -5.09
C ASP A 253 -8.55 -7.65 -5.07
N SER A 254 -9.15 -7.30 -3.93
CA SER A 254 -10.56 -6.88 -3.85
C SER A 254 -10.77 -5.36 -3.75
N LEU A 255 -11.83 -4.84 -4.37
CA LEU A 255 -12.39 -3.51 -4.15
C LEU A 255 -13.85 -3.66 -3.73
N THR A 256 -14.21 -3.21 -2.53
CA THR A 256 -15.56 -3.40 -1.99
C THR A 256 -16.21 -2.09 -1.61
N ASN A 257 -17.53 -2.06 -1.47
CA ASN A 257 -18.25 -1.03 -0.73
C ASN A 257 -19.17 -1.67 0.33
N GLU A 258 -19.77 -0.86 1.19
CA GLU A 258 -20.78 -1.32 2.17
C GLU A 258 -22.16 -1.58 1.54
N GLY A 259 -22.28 -1.51 0.22
CA GLY A 259 -23.51 -1.72 -0.53
C GLY A 259 -23.44 -2.98 -1.38
N ASN A 260 -23.56 -2.78 -2.69
CA ASN A 260 -23.66 -3.82 -3.70
C ASN A 260 -22.47 -3.78 -4.68
N GLU A 261 -21.27 -3.40 -4.23
CA GLU A 261 -20.05 -3.55 -5.02
C GLU A 261 -19.01 -4.40 -4.30
N ASN A 262 -18.61 -5.52 -4.93
CA ASN A 262 -17.56 -6.43 -4.49
C ASN A 262 -16.85 -6.95 -5.72
N TRP A 263 -15.89 -6.15 -6.13
CA TRP A 263 -15.01 -6.39 -7.25
C TRP A 263 -13.80 -7.18 -6.76
N ARG A 264 -13.45 -8.30 -7.38
CA ARG A 264 -12.26 -9.07 -7.00
C ARG A 264 -11.38 -9.20 -8.21
N VAL A 265 -10.07 -9.13 -8.06
CA VAL A 265 -9.07 -9.42 -9.08
C VAL A 265 -8.56 -10.82 -8.79
N ARG A 266 -8.88 -11.81 -9.63
CA ARG A 266 -8.08 -13.03 -9.68
C ARG A 266 -6.86 -12.74 -10.54
N GLU A 267 -5.68 -12.91 -9.96
CA GLU A 267 -4.49 -13.04 -10.77
C GLU A 267 -4.66 -14.30 -11.64
N PRO A 268 -4.28 -14.25 -12.93
CA PRO A 268 -4.34 -15.41 -13.78
C PRO A 268 -3.56 -16.53 -13.11
N VAL A 269 -4.25 -17.62 -12.77
CA VAL A 269 -3.61 -18.81 -12.24
C VAL A 269 -2.66 -19.26 -13.34
N ILE A 270 -1.35 -19.10 -13.11
CA ILE A 270 -0.34 -19.72 -13.96
C ILE A 270 -0.53 -21.22 -13.71
N ALA A 271 -1.37 -21.84 -14.54
CA ALA A 271 -1.65 -23.25 -14.44
C ALA A 271 -0.38 -23.96 -14.92
N TYR A 272 0.47 -24.35 -13.97
CA TYR A 272 1.73 -25.02 -14.27
C TYR A 272 1.53 -26.40 -14.92
N ASP A 273 0.30 -26.92 -15.04
CA ASP A 273 0.05 -28.30 -15.48
C ASP A 273 -1.23 -28.54 -16.34
N SER A 274 -2.03 -27.54 -16.71
CA SER A 274 -3.36 -27.81 -17.30
C SER A 274 -3.47 -27.78 -18.83
N GLY A 275 -2.39 -27.50 -19.57
CA GLY A 275 -2.45 -27.36 -21.04
C GLY A 275 -3.37 -26.24 -21.53
N THR A 276 -3.93 -25.44 -20.60
CA THR A 276 -4.77 -24.29 -20.90
C THR A 276 -3.85 -23.13 -21.28
N PRO A 277 -4.04 -22.49 -22.45
CA PRO A 277 -3.27 -21.31 -22.80
C PRO A 277 -3.44 -20.23 -21.71
N PRO A 278 -2.38 -19.52 -21.33
CA PRO A 278 -2.51 -18.41 -20.39
C PRO A 278 -3.52 -17.40 -20.97
N VAL A 279 -4.47 -16.99 -20.13
CA VAL A 279 -5.44 -15.95 -20.50
C VAL A 279 -4.65 -14.71 -20.88
N ARG A 280 -4.94 -14.17 -22.06
CA ARG A 280 -4.36 -12.92 -22.55
C ARG A 280 -4.75 -11.77 -21.62
N GLU A 281 -3.82 -11.33 -20.77
CA GLU A 281 -4.06 -10.28 -19.77
C GLU A 281 -4.66 -9.02 -20.40
N ASP A 282 -4.25 -8.67 -21.62
CA ASP A 282 -4.71 -7.49 -22.37
C ASP A 282 -6.20 -7.48 -22.73
N LEU A 283 -6.87 -8.63 -22.61
CA LEU A 283 -8.29 -8.81 -22.92
C LEU A 283 -9.18 -8.87 -21.68
N THR A 284 -8.60 -8.94 -20.48
CA THR A 284 -9.39 -9.05 -19.24
C THR A 284 -10.22 -7.79 -18.99
N PHE A 285 -11.38 -7.94 -18.32
CA PHE A 285 -12.15 -6.77 -17.86
C PHE A 285 -11.30 -5.81 -17.02
N LYS A 286 -10.46 -6.35 -16.13
CA LYS A 286 -9.46 -5.60 -15.36
C LYS A 286 -8.63 -4.67 -16.24
N SER A 287 -7.96 -5.24 -17.23
CA SER A 287 -7.03 -4.50 -18.08
C SER A 287 -7.75 -3.51 -18.97
N ARG A 288 -9.01 -3.75 -19.35
CA ARG A 288 -9.84 -2.76 -20.04
C ARG A 288 -10.20 -1.58 -19.13
N VAL A 289 -10.53 -1.82 -17.86
CA VAL A 289 -10.80 -0.73 -16.90
C VAL A 289 -9.52 0.08 -16.61
N GLU A 290 -8.39 -0.58 -16.38
CA GLU A 290 -7.09 0.08 -16.17
C GLU A 290 -6.69 0.92 -17.39
N ARG A 291 -6.85 0.35 -18.60
CA ARG A 291 -6.62 1.05 -19.87
C ARG A 291 -7.58 2.22 -20.04
N TYR A 292 -8.86 2.05 -19.72
CA TYR A 292 -9.82 3.16 -19.77
C TYR A 292 -9.37 4.32 -18.89
N VAL A 293 -8.89 4.07 -17.67
CA VAL A 293 -8.42 5.14 -16.77
C VAL A 293 -7.22 5.89 -17.39
N VAL A 294 -6.22 5.15 -17.90
CA VAL A 294 -4.96 5.72 -18.41
C VAL A 294 -5.14 6.34 -19.81
N GLU A 295 -5.67 5.59 -20.75
CA GLU A 295 -5.73 5.94 -22.18
C GLU A 295 -7.06 6.61 -22.57
N GLY A 296 -8.13 6.36 -21.82
CA GLY A 296 -9.49 6.81 -22.14
C GLY A 296 -10.25 5.86 -23.05
N GLY A 297 -11.19 6.43 -23.81
CA GLY A 297 -12.09 5.69 -24.70
C GLY A 297 -13.46 5.45 -24.06
N GLU A 298 -14.19 4.48 -24.59
CA GLU A 298 -15.48 4.08 -24.04
C GLU A 298 -15.27 3.29 -22.75
N PHE A 299 -16.10 3.59 -21.74
CA PHE A 299 -16.08 2.84 -20.50
C PHE A 299 -16.49 1.38 -20.77
N PRO A 300 -15.76 0.38 -20.25
CA PRO A 300 -15.98 -1.03 -20.60
C PRO A 300 -17.28 -1.64 -20.04
N LEU A 301 -18.15 -0.85 -19.39
CA LEU A 301 -19.50 -1.25 -19.00
C LEU A 301 -20.53 -0.45 -19.82
N PRO A 302 -21.60 -1.08 -20.32
CA PRO A 302 -22.69 -0.38 -20.98
C PRO A 302 -23.36 0.55 -19.95
N TRP A 303 -23.09 1.85 -20.08
CA TRP A 303 -23.63 2.85 -19.17
C TRP A 303 -25.08 3.18 -19.55
N PRO A 304 -26.05 3.10 -18.62
CA PRO A 304 -27.30 3.80 -18.78
C PRO A 304 -27.13 5.23 -18.21
N THR A 305 -27.17 6.23 -19.08
CA THR A 305 -26.84 7.64 -18.78
C THR A 305 -27.68 8.32 -17.71
N GLU A 306 -28.75 7.71 -17.20
CA GLU A 306 -29.72 8.39 -16.33
C GLU A 306 -30.38 7.46 -15.31
N ILE A 307 -29.60 6.81 -14.43
CA ILE A 307 -30.18 5.91 -13.42
C ILE A 307 -29.86 6.36 -12.01
N GLU A 308 -30.91 6.75 -11.27
CA GLU A 308 -30.88 7.02 -9.84
C GLU A 308 -30.37 5.79 -9.06
N ASP A 309 -29.62 6.04 -7.97
CA ASP A 309 -28.88 5.05 -7.16
C ASP A 309 -29.68 3.77 -6.81
N SER A 310 -31.02 3.84 -6.72
CA SER A 310 -31.90 2.73 -6.35
C SER A 310 -32.16 1.70 -7.47
N ARG A 311 -31.97 2.06 -8.74
CA ARG A 311 -32.25 1.19 -9.90
C ARG A 311 -31.04 0.42 -10.42
N TRP A 312 -29.84 0.67 -9.89
CA TRP A 312 -28.63 -0.07 -10.28
C TRP A 312 -28.71 -1.55 -9.93
N ARG A 313 -29.34 -1.91 -8.82
CA ARG A 313 -29.52 -3.31 -8.45
C ARG A 313 -30.34 -4.04 -9.50
N ASP A 314 -31.43 -3.43 -9.97
CA ASP A 314 -32.31 -4.01 -10.97
C ASP A 314 -31.67 -4.02 -12.36
N LEU A 315 -30.91 -2.99 -12.76
CA LEU A 315 -30.19 -3.03 -14.04
C LEU A 315 -29.00 -3.97 -14.06
N LEU A 316 -28.21 -4.06 -12.99
CA LEU A 316 -27.15 -5.08 -12.89
C LEU A 316 -27.76 -6.50 -12.93
N LEU A 317 -28.98 -6.68 -12.42
CA LEU A 317 -29.77 -7.91 -12.52
C LEU A 317 -30.44 -8.11 -13.89
N GLU A 318 -30.79 -7.04 -14.62
CA GLU A 318 -31.45 -7.05 -15.94
C GLU A 318 -30.46 -7.13 -17.11
N PHE A 319 -29.23 -6.66 -16.93
CA PHE A 319 -28.10 -6.94 -17.83
C PHE A 319 -27.58 -8.37 -17.65
N ARG A 320 -27.89 -9.03 -16.53
CA ARG A 320 -27.50 -10.42 -16.23
C ARG A 320 -27.89 -11.43 -17.33
N PRO A 321 -29.07 -11.35 -17.98
CA PRO A 321 -29.49 -12.29 -19.03
C PRO A 321 -29.37 -11.74 -20.46
N LYS A 322 -29.03 -10.44 -20.66
CA LYS A 322 -28.84 -9.81 -21.98
C LYS A 322 -27.37 -9.53 -22.32
N LEU A 323 -26.45 -10.01 -21.49
CA LEU A 323 -25.02 -10.12 -21.77
C LEU A 323 -24.69 -11.36 -22.62
N ASP A 324 -25.59 -11.77 -23.52
CA ASP A 324 -25.57 -13.09 -24.17
C ASP A 324 -25.11 -13.07 -25.64
N GLU A 325 -24.56 -14.22 -26.05
CA GLU A 325 -24.34 -14.80 -27.39
C GLU A 325 -23.12 -14.35 -28.21
N THR A 326 -22.42 -13.28 -27.82
CA THR A 326 -21.04 -12.99 -28.32
C THR A 326 -20.00 -12.97 -27.21
N TRP A 327 -20.46 -13.17 -25.97
CA TRP A 327 -19.67 -13.20 -24.76
C TRP A 327 -19.92 -14.55 -24.09
N GLU A 328 -19.27 -15.59 -24.60
CA GLU A 328 -19.07 -16.77 -23.77
C GLU A 328 -18.24 -16.31 -22.57
N PHE A 329 -18.88 -16.28 -21.40
CA PHE A 329 -18.20 -16.30 -20.11
C PHE A 329 -17.52 -17.67 -19.97
N HIS A 330 -16.57 -17.96 -20.86
CA HIS A 330 -15.49 -18.89 -20.59
C HIS A 330 -14.67 -18.24 -19.50
N ASP A 331 -15.08 -18.43 -18.24
CA ASP A 331 -14.25 -18.17 -17.07
C ASP A 331 -13.31 -16.95 -17.24
N ASP A 332 -13.85 -15.74 -17.47
CA ASP A 332 -13.05 -14.51 -17.30
C ASP A 332 -12.88 -14.33 -15.79
N VAL A 333 -12.00 -15.18 -15.24
CA VAL A 333 -11.77 -15.41 -13.83
C VAL A 333 -11.34 -14.13 -13.12
N SER A 334 -10.93 -13.09 -13.85
CA SER A 334 -10.33 -11.91 -13.27
C SER A 334 -11.28 -11.14 -12.37
N TRP A 335 -12.59 -10.98 -12.65
CA TRP A 335 -13.52 -10.30 -11.75
C TRP A 335 -14.86 -11.02 -11.58
N PHE A 336 -15.24 -11.34 -10.34
CA PHE A 336 -16.50 -12.06 -10.05
C PHE A 336 -17.21 -11.53 -8.81
N TRP A 337 -18.55 -11.58 -8.88
CA TRP A 337 -19.45 -11.31 -7.77
C TRP A 337 -19.64 -12.61 -6.95
N PRO A 338 -19.22 -12.70 -5.68
CA PRO A 338 -19.53 -13.89 -4.88
C PRO A 338 -21.04 -13.95 -4.62
N TYR A 339 -21.65 -15.10 -4.93
CA TYR A 339 -22.96 -15.46 -4.44
C TYR A 339 -22.91 -15.59 -2.92
N GLU A 340 -23.88 -15.01 -2.21
CA GLU A 340 -24.32 -15.54 -0.91
C GLU A 340 -25.44 -16.54 -1.13
#